data_AF-A0A1V0R5E9-F1
#
_entry.id   AF-A0A1V0R5E9-F1
#
_cell.length_a   1.000
_cell.length_b   1.000
_cell.length_c   1.000
_cell.angle_alpha   90.00
_cell.angle_beta   90.00
_cell.angle_gamma   90.00
#
_symmetry.space_group_name_H-M   'P 1'
#
loop_
_entity.id
_entity.type
_entity.pdbx_description
1 polymer ?
#
loop_
_entity_poly.entity_id
_entity_poly.type
_entity_poly.pdbx_seq_one_letter_code
_entity_poly.pdbx_strand_id
1 'polypeptide(L)'
;MTSEQPDTSRGTRRRPAWAVASIAAAVLLTGGGTAYWASTAYGDGGSGHRTGDSAASAPRDAGDPSGPGIAPGEPDPSGGGVVYRADVKLPEAPASAPTYALSGEVTSAEVARLAAALGLPGEPRLSGDVWLAGEAADGVGPRLTVTRTAPGTWNFARFQGSGSGTGNGAGDDCVRGKDTCGPATLPRDAGGAPPNAAGGAEAGKPVSEEAARAAAAPVLAAAGVEGAKQDARLTQGAVRVVAADPVVGGLPTQGWSTKVSVGGDGTVVGANGELKAPARAGEQQVVGAVEALARLNEKSGGGSGNPEPSGCASAVPLTADAPAAGTDTVPCNPEPRPMKPPRTETVRGAVLGLVPGTVNGAQGLVPAWLFEVAGQGGGPGHTVAQPAAAQEDTPGPADGRTVPGFSYAEADRKLTVNFWGSPCSTYAVEAREQAESVMVKITDTPKKPGQACIMLAQEMSSTVTLQQPLGDRKVVDATTGKPLPRQ
;
A
#
# COMPACT_ATOMS: atom_id res chain seq x y z
N MET A 1 -48.41 -29.91 76.39
CA MET A 1 -48.79 -30.57 75.13
C MET A 1 -47.52 -31.08 74.50
N THR A 2 -47.43 -32.40 74.35
CA THR A 2 -46.27 -33.17 73.93
C THR A 2 -46.46 -33.60 72.48
N SER A 3 -45.44 -33.44 71.65
CA SER A 3 -45.10 -34.23 70.45
C SER A 3 -43.68 -33.79 70.02
N GLU A 4 -42.60 -34.37 70.57
CA GLU A 4 -41.82 -35.53 70.06
C GLU A 4 -41.38 -35.36 68.57
N GLN A 5 -40.13 -34.98 68.21
CA GLN A 5 -38.75 -35.57 68.35
C GLN A 5 -38.39 -36.49 67.13
N PRO A 6 -37.14 -36.79 66.68
CA PRO A 6 -35.76 -36.72 67.28
C PRO A 6 -34.68 -35.95 66.47
N ASP A 7 -33.65 -35.37 67.10
CA ASP A 7 -32.34 -35.94 67.56
C ASP A 7 -31.53 -36.63 66.44
N THR A 8 -30.37 -36.11 66.02
CA THR A 8 -29.01 -36.41 66.56
C THR A 8 -28.01 -35.93 65.47
N SER A 9 -26.72 -35.63 65.66
CA SER A 9 -25.78 -35.56 66.77
C SER A 9 -24.46 -35.01 66.18
N ARG A 10 -23.72 -34.21 66.99
CA ARG A 10 -22.23 -34.11 67.06
C ARG A 10 -21.46 -33.67 65.78
N GLY A 11 -20.47 -32.80 65.82
CA GLY A 11 -19.77 -32.18 66.94
C GLY A 11 -18.69 -31.20 66.44
N THR A 12 -18.39 -30.24 67.33
CA THR A 12 -17.07 -29.64 67.62
C THR A 12 -16.19 -29.01 66.52
N ARG A 13 -16.02 -27.69 66.67
CA ARG A 13 -14.79 -26.85 66.63
C ARG A 13 -13.89 -26.97 65.37
N ARG A 14 -13.55 -25.89 64.67
CA ARG A 14 -12.80 -24.70 65.14
C ARG A 14 -13.05 -23.47 64.22
N ARG A 15 -13.15 -22.28 64.80
CA ARG A 15 -12.85 -20.96 64.18
C ARG A 15 -11.37 -20.59 64.52
N PRO A 16 -10.74 -19.49 64.04
CA PRO A 16 -10.95 -18.59 62.88
C PRO A 16 -9.67 -18.55 61.99
N ALA A 17 -9.55 -17.87 60.84
CA ALA A 17 -9.22 -16.45 60.76
C ALA A 17 -9.02 -15.99 59.29
N TRP A 18 -9.76 -14.93 58.93
CA TRP A 18 -9.39 -13.72 58.18
C TRP A 18 -8.66 -13.77 56.82
N ALA A 19 -9.40 -13.26 55.83
CA ALA A 19 -9.04 -12.26 54.82
C ALA A 19 -8.02 -12.60 53.72
N VAL A 20 -8.51 -12.66 52.47
CA VAL A 20 -8.14 -11.71 51.39
C VAL A 20 -9.31 -11.64 50.40
N ALA A 21 -9.93 -10.46 50.28
CA ALA A 21 -10.83 -10.13 49.17
C ALA A 21 -9.98 -9.53 48.05
N SER A 22 -9.74 -10.31 47.00
CA SER A 22 -9.05 -9.84 45.79
C SER A 22 -10.09 -9.36 44.78
N ILE A 23 -10.15 -8.05 44.58
CA ILE A 23 -10.82 -7.42 43.45
C ILE A 23 -9.89 -7.58 42.24
N ALA A 24 -10.19 -8.52 41.36
CA ALA A 24 -9.56 -8.60 40.05
C ALA A 24 -10.31 -7.67 39.09
N ALA A 25 -9.81 -6.43 38.95
CA ALA A 25 -10.19 -5.54 37.86
C ALA A 25 -9.51 -6.03 36.59
N ALA A 26 -10.26 -6.71 35.71
CA ALA A 26 -9.80 -7.05 34.38
C ALA A 26 -9.82 -5.79 33.50
N VAL A 27 -8.65 -5.22 33.24
CA VAL A 27 -8.45 -4.16 32.24
C VAL A 27 -8.37 -4.84 30.87
N LEU A 28 -9.42 -4.69 30.06
CA LEU A 28 -9.40 -5.00 28.63
C LEU A 28 -8.52 -3.96 27.93
N LEU A 29 -7.30 -4.36 27.58
CA LEU A 29 -6.43 -3.62 26.69
C LEU A 29 -7.03 -3.62 25.28
N THR A 30 -7.52 -2.46 24.87
CA THR A 30 -7.67 -2.04 23.47
C THR A 30 -6.31 -2.07 22.79
N GLY A 31 -5.98 -3.21 22.17
CA GLY A 31 -4.85 -3.35 21.26
C GLY A 31 -5.21 -2.76 19.90
N GLY A 32 -4.58 -1.65 19.55
CA GLY A 32 -4.70 -0.99 18.26
C GLY A 32 -4.22 -1.89 17.12
N GLY A 33 -4.93 -1.76 15.99
CA GLY A 33 -4.66 -2.44 14.73
C GLY A 33 -3.22 -2.26 14.29
N THR A 34 -2.50 -3.38 14.24
CA THR A 34 -1.25 -3.49 13.52
C THR A 34 -1.56 -3.66 12.04
N ALA A 35 -0.88 -2.87 11.22
CA ALA A 35 -0.89 -2.99 9.77
C ALA A 35 -0.42 -4.40 9.36
N TYR A 36 -1.33 -5.20 8.83
CA TYR A 36 -0.96 -6.40 8.09
C TYR A 36 -0.45 -5.99 6.72
N TRP A 37 0.85 -5.75 6.63
CA TRP A 37 1.57 -5.96 5.39
C TRP A 37 1.87 -7.46 5.27
N ALA A 38 1.12 -8.15 4.43
CA ALA A 38 1.44 -9.51 4.02
C ALA A 38 2.57 -9.47 2.98
N SER A 39 3.80 -9.28 3.45
CA SER A 39 4.98 -9.78 2.75
C SER A 39 5.13 -11.25 3.13
N THR A 40 4.60 -12.15 2.31
CA THR A 40 4.80 -13.59 2.50
C THR A 40 6.22 -13.97 2.10
N ALA A 41 7.13 -13.97 3.07
CA ALA A 41 8.27 -14.87 3.15
C ALA A 41 8.83 -14.78 4.58
N TYR A 42 9.28 -15.92 5.12
CA TYR A 42 9.82 -16.16 6.47
C TYR A 42 8.79 -16.51 7.55
N GLY A 43 8.49 -17.81 7.61
CA GLY A 43 8.17 -18.46 8.88
C GLY A 43 9.44 -18.99 9.52
N ASP A 44 9.63 -18.70 10.81
CA ASP A 44 10.53 -19.46 11.67
C ASP A 44 9.68 -20.29 12.65
N GLY A 45 10.05 -21.55 12.82
CA GLY A 45 9.26 -22.57 13.49
C GLY A 45 9.92 -23.94 13.47
N GLY A 46 10.97 -24.10 14.28
CA GLY A 46 11.23 -25.27 15.12
C GLY A 46 11.17 -26.69 14.52
N SER A 47 12.36 -27.22 14.22
CA SER A 47 12.78 -28.64 14.25
C SER A 47 11.78 -29.73 13.79
N GLY A 48 11.83 -30.05 12.51
CA GLY A 48 11.30 -31.30 11.94
C GLY A 48 11.97 -31.61 10.62
N HIS A 49 12.97 -32.50 10.65
CA HIS A 49 13.80 -32.90 9.51
C HIS A 49 12.98 -33.54 8.39
N ARG A 50 12.74 -32.83 7.27
CA ARG A 50 12.41 -33.42 5.95
C ARG A 50 12.98 -32.55 4.83
N THR A 51 13.88 -33.15 4.07
CA THR A 51 14.52 -32.64 2.85
C THR A 51 13.54 -32.63 1.69
N GLY A 52 13.45 -31.53 0.95
CA GLY A 52 12.65 -31.40 -0.27
C GLY A 52 13.11 -30.20 -1.08
N ASP A 53 13.74 -30.49 -2.21
CA ASP A 53 14.47 -29.55 -3.07
C ASP A 53 13.59 -28.42 -3.62
N SER A 54 14.04 -27.18 -3.42
CA SER A 54 13.43 -26.00 -4.03
C SER A 54 14.12 -25.72 -5.37
N ALA A 55 13.44 -26.05 -6.47
CA ALA A 55 13.88 -25.66 -7.81
C ALA A 55 13.76 -24.14 -7.97
N ALA A 56 14.90 -23.45 -8.02
CA ALA A 56 14.99 -22.06 -8.39
C ALA A 56 14.48 -21.88 -9.84
N SER A 57 13.43 -21.09 -10.03
CA SER A 57 12.95 -20.70 -11.35
C SER A 57 13.97 -19.76 -11.99
N ALA A 58 14.55 -20.16 -13.13
CA ALA A 58 15.35 -19.27 -13.96
C ALA A 58 14.51 -18.08 -14.46
N PRO A 59 15.07 -16.87 -14.60
CA PRO A 59 14.36 -15.74 -15.15
C PRO A 59 13.98 -16.05 -16.61
N ARG A 60 12.68 -16.03 -16.90
CA ARG A 60 12.18 -16.08 -18.27
C ARG A 60 12.53 -14.75 -18.95
N ASP A 61 13.00 -14.82 -20.18
CA ASP A 61 13.02 -13.66 -21.08
C ASP A 61 11.61 -13.08 -21.10
N ALA A 62 11.48 -11.86 -20.58
CA ALA A 62 10.27 -11.08 -20.74
C ALA A 62 10.21 -10.70 -22.22
N GLY A 63 9.53 -11.54 -23.01
CA GLY A 63 9.17 -11.18 -24.39
C GLY A 63 8.55 -9.79 -24.39
N ASP A 64 8.84 -9.02 -25.45
CA ASP A 64 8.44 -7.63 -25.59
C ASP A 64 6.99 -7.43 -25.11
N PRO A 65 6.74 -6.59 -24.09
CA PRO A 65 5.39 -6.28 -23.69
C PRO A 65 4.69 -5.64 -24.88
N SER A 66 3.72 -6.35 -25.46
CA SER A 66 2.84 -5.80 -26.48
C SER A 66 1.79 -4.91 -25.80
N GLY A 67 2.24 -3.76 -25.32
CA GLY A 67 1.42 -2.70 -24.71
C GLY A 67 2.29 -1.66 -24.00
N PRO A 68 1.99 -0.35 -24.07
CA PRO A 68 2.77 0.66 -23.38
C PRO A 68 2.47 0.56 -21.88
N GLY A 69 3.48 0.34 -21.04
CA GLY A 69 3.22 0.00 -19.64
C GLY A 69 4.24 0.50 -18.62
N ILE A 70 4.80 1.70 -18.80
CA ILE A 70 5.30 2.49 -17.66
C ILE A 70 4.14 3.37 -17.21
N ALA A 71 3.79 3.34 -15.91
CA ALA A 71 2.72 4.18 -15.41
C ALA A 71 3.04 5.66 -15.70
N PRO A 72 2.06 6.49 -16.11
CA PRO A 72 2.32 7.91 -16.38
C PRO A 72 3.02 8.59 -15.20
N GLY A 73 4.22 9.14 -15.43
CA GLY A 73 5.05 9.78 -14.42
C GLY A 73 6.08 8.88 -13.72
N GLU A 74 6.09 7.57 -13.97
CA GLU A 74 7.12 6.66 -13.45
C GLU A 74 8.40 6.72 -14.31
N PRO A 75 9.61 6.70 -13.70
CA PRO A 75 10.86 6.73 -14.45
C PRO A 75 10.96 5.57 -15.45
N ASP A 76 11.40 5.84 -16.67
CA ASP A 76 11.62 4.82 -17.70
C ASP A 76 12.78 3.91 -17.27
N PRO A 77 12.55 2.60 -17.03
CA PRO A 77 13.61 1.67 -16.63
C PRO A 77 14.65 1.42 -17.74
N SER A 78 14.37 1.85 -18.99
CA SER A 78 15.34 1.86 -20.08
C SER A 78 16.27 3.08 -20.09
N GLY A 79 16.11 4.01 -19.12
CA GLY A 79 17.06 5.07 -18.82
C GLY A 79 16.88 6.37 -19.62
N GLY A 80 15.84 6.51 -20.44
CA GLY A 80 15.49 7.78 -21.08
C GLY A 80 14.55 8.59 -20.20
N GLY A 81 15.04 9.67 -19.56
CA GLY A 81 14.16 10.61 -18.85
C GLY A 81 13.07 11.19 -19.74
N VAL A 82 11.96 11.65 -19.17
CA VAL A 82 10.91 12.38 -19.91
C VAL A 82 10.99 13.85 -19.56
N VAL A 83 10.96 14.72 -20.57
CA VAL A 83 10.86 16.17 -20.39
C VAL A 83 9.53 16.64 -20.94
N TYR A 84 8.71 17.23 -20.08
CA TYR A 84 7.43 17.81 -20.44
C TYR A 84 7.58 19.28 -20.82
N ARG A 85 7.07 19.65 -21.99
CA ARG A 85 7.07 21.02 -22.51
C ARG A 85 5.65 21.48 -22.78
N ALA A 86 5.23 22.58 -22.17
CA ALA A 86 3.97 23.21 -22.50
C ALA A 86 4.04 23.96 -23.83
N ASP A 87 3.09 23.72 -24.72
CA ASP A 87 2.86 24.48 -25.96
C ASP A 87 1.76 25.54 -25.80
N VAL A 88 1.07 25.54 -24.65
CA VAL A 88 0.02 26.48 -24.26
C VAL A 88 0.45 27.34 -23.07
N LYS A 89 -0.20 28.49 -22.89
CA LYS A 89 -0.11 29.27 -21.64
C LYS A 89 -0.73 28.46 -20.51
N LEU A 90 0.09 28.09 -19.52
CA LEU A 90 -0.38 27.40 -18.32
C LEU A 90 -1.15 28.37 -17.40
N PRO A 91 -2.17 27.90 -16.68
CA PRO A 91 -2.99 28.72 -15.78
C PRO A 91 -2.20 29.20 -14.55
N GLU A 92 -2.64 30.34 -14.01
CA GLU A 92 -2.17 30.85 -12.71
C GLU A 92 -2.84 30.06 -11.57
N ALA A 93 -2.13 29.94 -10.44
CA ALA A 93 -2.66 29.27 -9.26
C ALA A 93 -3.47 30.21 -8.37
N PRO A 94 -4.52 29.71 -7.68
CA PRO A 94 -5.00 30.37 -6.47
C PRO A 94 -3.91 30.35 -5.39
N ALA A 95 -4.03 31.20 -4.36
CA ALA A 95 -3.07 31.21 -3.25
C ALA A 95 -3.10 29.92 -2.41
N SER A 96 -4.27 29.28 -2.31
CA SER A 96 -4.47 28.01 -1.62
C SER A 96 -5.52 27.17 -2.32
N ALA A 97 -5.53 25.87 -1.99
CA ALA A 97 -6.54 24.92 -2.45
C ALA A 97 -6.90 23.93 -1.34
N PRO A 98 -8.13 23.37 -1.35
CA PRO A 98 -8.61 22.50 -0.30
C PRO A 98 -7.92 21.13 -0.30
N THR A 99 -7.68 20.60 0.89
CA THR A 99 -7.31 19.20 1.13
C THR A 99 -8.53 18.41 1.60
N TYR A 100 -8.52 17.09 1.36
CA TYR A 100 -9.62 16.21 1.78
C TYR A 100 -9.09 15.01 2.58
N ALA A 101 -9.63 14.82 3.77
CA ALA A 101 -9.31 13.70 4.64
C ALA A 101 -10.34 12.58 4.49
N LEU A 102 -9.89 11.35 4.75
CA LEU A 102 -10.72 10.16 4.78
C LEU A 102 -11.26 10.00 6.19
N SER A 103 -12.57 9.91 6.35
CA SER A 103 -13.19 9.77 7.67
C SER A 103 -14.54 9.06 7.61
N GLY A 104 -14.96 8.53 8.76
CA GLY A 104 -16.20 7.80 8.92
C GLY A 104 -16.09 6.32 8.61
N GLU A 105 -17.24 5.66 8.68
CA GLU A 105 -17.38 4.23 8.44
C GLU A 105 -18.36 3.97 7.29
N VAL A 106 -18.12 2.85 6.61
CA VAL A 106 -19.04 2.23 5.67
C VAL A 106 -20.11 1.47 6.43
N THR A 107 -21.36 1.78 6.12
CA THR A 107 -22.55 1.14 6.69
C THR A 107 -22.95 -0.11 5.87
N SER A 108 -23.65 -1.05 6.50
CA SER A 108 -24.22 -2.21 5.80
C SER A 108 -25.11 -1.79 4.61
N ALA A 109 -25.86 -0.69 4.74
CA ALA A 109 -26.72 -0.19 3.68
C ALA A 109 -25.94 0.32 2.45
N GLU A 110 -24.79 0.97 2.65
CA GLU A 110 -23.89 1.37 1.56
C GLU A 110 -23.34 0.12 0.83
N VAL A 111 -22.92 -0.91 1.57
CA VAL A 111 -22.46 -2.17 0.98
C VAL A 111 -23.58 -2.91 0.26
N ALA A 112 -24.78 -2.95 0.82
CA ALA A 112 -25.93 -3.63 0.23
C ALA A 112 -26.33 -2.99 -1.12
N ARG A 113 -26.21 -1.66 -1.24
CA ARG A 113 -26.44 -0.95 -2.51
C ARG A 113 -25.41 -1.36 -3.57
N LEU A 114 -24.13 -1.41 -3.20
CA LEU A 114 -23.07 -1.83 -4.11
C LEU A 114 -23.22 -3.32 -4.51
N ALA A 115 -23.51 -4.18 -3.54
CA ALA A 115 -23.76 -5.61 -3.77
C ALA A 115 -24.94 -5.84 -4.74
N ALA A 116 -26.04 -5.10 -4.56
CA ALA A 116 -27.20 -5.17 -5.45
C ALA A 116 -26.84 -4.77 -6.89
N ALA A 117 -26.05 -3.70 -7.08
CA ALA A 117 -25.59 -3.29 -8.41
C ALA A 117 -24.66 -4.31 -9.09
N LEU A 118 -23.97 -5.14 -8.31
CA LEU A 118 -23.11 -6.23 -8.77
C LEU A 118 -23.87 -7.56 -8.95
N GLY A 119 -25.18 -7.58 -8.68
CA GLY A 119 -26.02 -8.77 -8.77
C GLY A 119 -25.73 -9.80 -7.68
N LEU A 120 -25.26 -9.36 -6.50
CA LEU A 120 -25.02 -10.20 -5.34
C LEU A 120 -26.26 -10.21 -4.43
N PRO A 121 -27.00 -11.32 -4.34
CA PRO A 121 -28.13 -11.42 -3.41
C PRO A 121 -27.65 -11.59 -1.96
N GLY A 122 -28.51 -11.21 -1.02
CA GLY A 122 -28.29 -11.41 0.43
C GLY A 122 -27.78 -10.17 1.15
N GLU A 123 -27.78 -10.25 2.49
CA GLU A 123 -27.34 -9.15 3.34
C GLU A 123 -25.82 -9.17 3.54
N PRO A 124 -25.14 -8.00 3.49
CA PRO A 124 -23.73 -7.91 3.82
C PRO A 124 -23.46 -8.32 5.27
N ARG A 125 -22.44 -9.15 5.47
CA ARG A 125 -21.98 -9.59 6.78
C ARG A 125 -20.68 -8.87 7.15
N LEU A 126 -20.59 -8.36 8.38
CA LEU A 126 -19.36 -7.80 8.91
C LEU A 126 -18.50 -8.92 9.51
N SER A 127 -17.24 -9.02 9.10
CA SER A 127 -16.26 -9.96 9.63
C SER A 127 -14.97 -9.20 9.95
N GLY A 128 -14.71 -9.01 11.25
CA GLY A 128 -13.67 -8.07 11.70
C GLY A 128 -13.98 -6.65 11.20
N ASP A 129 -13.02 -6.05 10.49
CA ASP A 129 -13.14 -4.73 9.89
C ASP A 129 -13.50 -4.76 8.38
N VAL A 130 -14.05 -5.88 7.89
CA VAL A 130 -14.38 -6.05 6.48
C VAL A 130 -15.83 -6.52 6.31
N TRP A 131 -16.60 -5.81 5.50
CA TRP A 131 -17.89 -6.26 5.01
C TRP A 131 -17.73 -7.26 3.86
N LEU A 132 -18.54 -8.31 3.87
CA LEU A 132 -18.53 -9.37 2.87
C LEU A 132 -19.93 -9.56 2.30
N ALA A 133 -20.04 -9.73 0.98
CA ALA A 133 -21.29 -10.06 0.28
C ALA A 133 -21.03 -11.01 -0.91
N GLY A 134 -22.04 -11.78 -1.30
CA GLY A 134 -22.04 -12.64 -2.50
C GLY A 134 -21.50 -14.07 -2.34
N GLU A 135 -20.74 -14.35 -1.30
CA GLU A 135 -20.19 -15.69 -1.03
C GLU A 135 -21.32 -16.68 -0.66
N ALA A 136 -21.41 -17.81 -1.37
CA ALA A 136 -22.26 -18.92 -0.96
C ALA A 136 -21.66 -19.63 0.27
N ALA A 137 -22.46 -20.42 0.99
CA ALA A 137 -22.04 -21.07 2.24
C ALA A 137 -20.81 -22.00 2.08
N ASP A 138 -20.49 -22.41 0.86
CA ASP A 138 -19.36 -23.28 0.49
C ASP A 138 -18.08 -22.50 0.14
N GLY A 139 -18.09 -21.17 0.22
CA GLY A 139 -16.94 -20.32 -0.11
C GLY A 139 -16.70 -20.12 -1.61
N VAL A 140 -17.63 -20.57 -2.45
CA VAL A 140 -17.52 -20.50 -3.92
C VAL A 140 -18.46 -19.41 -4.45
N GLY A 141 -17.99 -18.64 -5.43
CA GLY A 141 -18.82 -17.69 -6.18
C GLY A 141 -18.34 -16.23 -6.15
N PRO A 142 -19.18 -15.31 -6.64
CA PRO A 142 -18.82 -13.90 -6.73
C PRO A 142 -18.68 -13.29 -5.33
N ARG A 143 -17.64 -12.50 -5.10
CA ARG A 143 -17.36 -11.93 -3.78
C ARG A 143 -17.14 -10.44 -3.89
N LEU A 144 -17.78 -9.71 -2.99
CA LEU A 144 -17.49 -8.32 -2.68
C LEU A 144 -16.88 -8.23 -1.27
N THR A 145 -15.74 -7.57 -1.15
CA THR A 145 -15.15 -7.18 0.12
C THR A 145 -15.08 -5.67 0.22
N VAL A 146 -15.43 -5.09 1.37
CA VAL A 146 -15.37 -3.64 1.63
C VAL A 146 -14.76 -3.39 3.00
N THR A 147 -13.69 -2.60 3.08
CA THR A 147 -13.15 -2.16 4.38
C THR A 147 -14.19 -1.31 5.12
N ARG A 148 -14.40 -1.55 6.41
CA ARG A 148 -15.39 -0.81 7.21
C ARG A 148 -14.99 0.65 7.40
N THR A 149 -13.71 0.92 7.59
CA THR A 149 -13.19 2.28 7.80
C THR A 149 -12.99 2.99 6.47
N ALA A 150 -13.20 4.31 6.46
CA ALA A 150 -12.89 5.14 5.29
C ALA A 150 -11.42 4.96 4.85
N PRO A 151 -11.14 4.90 3.54
CA PRO A 151 -12.03 5.26 2.42
C PRO A 151 -13.05 4.19 2.03
N GLY A 152 -13.08 3.05 2.72
CA GLY A 152 -14.00 1.96 2.39
C GLY A 152 -13.57 1.24 1.12
N THR A 153 -12.28 0.98 0.98
CA THR A 153 -11.71 0.30 -0.18
C THR A 153 -12.43 -1.01 -0.42
N TRP A 154 -12.89 -1.20 -1.65
CA TRP A 154 -13.67 -2.35 -2.03
C TRP A 154 -13.14 -3.04 -3.27
N ASN A 155 -13.37 -4.34 -3.32
CA ASN A 155 -13.01 -5.20 -4.43
C ASN A 155 -14.12 -6.21 -4.68
N PHE A 156 -14.52 -6.34 -5.93
CA PHE A 156 -15.42 -7.33 -6.45
C PHE A 156 -14.68 -8.23 -7.44
N ALA A 157 -14.80 -9.54 -7.24
CA ALA A 157 -14.40 -10.53 -8.22
C ALA A 157 -15.57 -11.49 -8.46
N ARG A 158 -16.01 -11.61 -9.72
CA ARG A 158 -17.12 -12.52 -10.08
C ARG A 158 -16.70 -13.98 -10.01
N PHE A 159 -15.44 -14.26 -10.34
CA PHE A 159 -14.83 -15.56 -10.24
C PHE A 159 -13.70 -15.46 -9.23
N GLN A 160 -13.77 -16.21 -8.13
CA GLN A 160 -12.57 -16.44 -7.34
C GLN A 160 -11.61 -17.26 -8.20
N GLY A 161 -10.32 -16.95 -8.17
CA GLY A 161 -9.34 -18.00 -8.45
C GLY A 161 -9.69 -19.18 -7.54
N SER A 162 -9.80 -20.39 -8.08
CA SER A 162 -10.10 -21.60 -7.30
C SER A 162 -9.00 -21.86 -6.27
N GLY A 163 -8.95 -21.06 -5.22
CA GLY A 163 -8.27 -21.34 -3.98
C GLY A 163 -9.21 -22.15 -3.11
N SER A 164 -9.61 -23.33 -3.58
CA SER A 164 -9.96 -24.38 -2.64
C SER A 164 -8.74 -24.60 -1.75
N GLY A 165 -8.95 -24.94 -0.48
CA GLY A 165 -7.91 -25.20 0.54
C GLY A 165 -6.97 -26.38 0.24
N THR A 166 -6.74 -26.67 -1.03
CA THR A 166 -5.63 -27.41 -1.62
C THR A 166 -5.19 -26.55 -2.82
N GLY A 167 -4.19 -25.70 -2.60
CA GLY A 167 -3.84 -24.61 -3.51
C GLY A 167 -3.74 -25.01 -4.98
N ASN A 168 -4.32 -24.20 -5.85
CA ASN A 168 -3.63 -23.41 -6.88
C ASN A 168 -4.70 -22.62 -7.65
N GLY A 169 -4.59 -21.28 -7.67
CA GLY A 169 -5.24 -20.52 -8.73
C GLY A 169 -4.77 -21.08 -10.06
N ALA A 170 -5.68 -21.40 -10.98
CA ALA A 170 -5.42 -22.07 -12.26
C ALA A 170 -4.17 -22.97 -12.20
N GLY A 171 -4.33 -24.18 -11.65
CA GLY A 171 -3.26 -25.14 -11.45
C GLY A 171 -2.21 -25.10 -12.56
N ASP A 172 -0.95 -25.07 -12.17
CA ASP A 172 0.12 -25.36 -13.11
C ASP A 172 -0.16 -26.76 -13.68
N ASP A 173 -0.33 -26.88 -15.00
CA ASP A 173 -0.54 -28.17 -15.69
C ASP A 173 0.73 -29.06 -15.65
N CYS A 174 1.56 -28.88 -14.63
CA CYS A 174 2.82 -29.57 -14.46
C CYS A 174 2.55 -30.94 -13.83
N VAL A 175 2.98 -31.98 -14.54
CA VAL A 175 2.86 -33.36 -14.07
C VAL A 175 3.73 -33.52 -12.83
N ARG A 176 3.10 -33.86 -11.69
CA ARG A 176 3.80 -34.10 -10.41
C ARG A 176 4.89 -35.17 -10.59
N GLY A 177 6.13 -34.83 -10.24
CA GLY A 177 7.31 -35.71 -10.37
C GLY A 177 8.15 -35.52 -11.63
N LYS A 178 7.96 -34.42 -12.36
CA LYS A 178 8.81 -34.00 -13.49
C LYS A 178 9.42 -32.63 -13.19
N ASP A 179 10.72 -32.48 -13.40
CA ASP A 179 11.47 -31.24 -13.14
C ASP A 179 11.24 -30.14 -14.20
N THR A 180 10.42 -30.42 -15.21
CA THR A 180 10.06 -29.46 -16.25
C THR A 180 8.55 -29.50 -16.49
N CYS A 181 7.91 -28.35 -16.33
CA CYS A 181 6.71 -28.06 -17.10
C CYS A 181 7.18 -27.93 -18.55
N GLY A 182 6.74 -28.82 -19.44
CA GLY A 182 7.18 -28.81 -20.84
C GLY A 182 7.01 -27.43 -21.49
N PRO A 183 7.69 -27.15 -22.63
CA PRO A 183 7.51 -25.88 -23.33
C PRO A 183 6.01 -25.67 -23.57
N ALA A 184 5.47 -24.57 -23.04
CA ALA A 184 4.05 -24.32 -22.90
C ALA A 184 3.31 -24.55 -24.23
N THR A 185 2.77 -25.75 -24.38
CA THR A 185 1.76 -26.09 -25.37
C THR A 185 0.72 -26.90 -24.60
N LEU A 186 -0.49 -26.34 -24.54
CA LEU A 186 -1.68 -26.88 -23.88
C LEU A 186 -1.98 -28.32 -24.35
N PRO A 187 -2.80 -29.10 -23.61
CA PRO A 187 -3.02 -30.52 -23.88
C PRO A 187 -3.45 -30.78 -25.33
N ARG A 188 -2.70 -31.65 -26.03
CA ARG A 188 -3.14 -32.26 -27.29
C ARG A 188 -4.16 -33.34 -26.97
N ASP A 189 -5.40 -33.14 -27.41
CA ASP A 189 -6.29 -34.27 -27.67
C ASP A 189 -5.68 -35.17 -28.75
N ALA A 190 -5.68 -36.47 -28.48
CA ALA A 190 -5.18 -37.47 -29.39
C ALA A 190 -6.11 -37.61 -30.60
N GLY A 191 -5.69 -37.07 -31.75
CA GLY A 191 -6.27 -37.43 -33.05
C GLY A 191 -6.19 -36.34 -34.11
N GLY A 192 -5.22 -36.45 -35.02
CA GLY A 192 -5.24 -35.78 -36.33
C GLY A 192 -4.08 -34.82 -36.61
N ALA A 193 -3.55 -34.93 -37.83
CA ALA A 193 -2.36 -34.28 -38.37
C ALA A 193 -2.38 -32.72 -38.35
N PRO A 194 -1.22 -32.04 -38.51
CA PRO A 194 -1.11 -30.61 -38.26
C PRO A 194 -1.68 -29.79 -39.43
N PRO A 195 -2.52 -28.77 -39.18
CA PRO A 195 -2.68 -27.68 -40.13
C PRO A 195 -1.75 -26.51 -39.76
N ASN A 196 -1.24 -25.90 -40.81
CA ASN A 196 -0.35 -24.75 -40.83
C ASN A 196 -0.78 -23.57 -39.94
N ALA A 197 0.22 -22.76 -39.61
CA ALA A 197 0.13 -21.40 -39.12
C ALA A 197 -1.07 -20.61 -39.68
N ALA A 198 -2.10 -20.44 -38.86
CA ALA A 198 -3.07 -19.34 -38.82
C ALA A 198 -4.23 -19.77 -37.93
N GLY A 199 -4.34 -19.21 -36.72
CA GLY A 199 -5.46 -19.49 -35.83
C GLY A 199 -5.08 -19.39 -34.38
N GLY A 200 -4.81 -18.18 -33.89
CA GLY A 200 -5.04 -17.92 -32.47
C GLY A 200 -6.49 -18.25 -32.19
N ALA A 201 -6.76 -19.10 -31.20
CA ALA A 201 -8.11 -19.23 -30.65
C ALA A 201 -8.62 -17.80 -30.41
N GLU A 202 -9.76 -17.43 -31.01
CA GLU A 202 -10.30 -16.08 -30.87
C GLU A 202 -10.53 -15.79 -29.39
N ALA A 203 -9.56 -15.13 -28.76
CA ALA A 203 -9.81 -14.41 -27.53
C ALA A 203 -10.98 -13.48 -27.85
N GLY A 204 -12.13 -13.73 -27.20
CA GLY A 204 -13.37 -13.04 -27.50
C GLY A 204 -13.12 -11.53 -27.59
N LYS A 205 -13.70 -10.86 -28.59
CA LYS A 205 -13.49 -9.42 -28.74
C LYS A 205 -14.07 -8.71 -27.51
N PRO A 206 -13.38 -7.70 -26.95
CA PRO A 206 -13.99 -6.88 -25.91
C PRO A 206 -15.22 -6.17 -26.47
N VAL A 207 -16.23 -5.96 -25.62
CA VAL A 207 -17.39 -5.14 -25.96
C VAL A 207 -16.98 -3.73 -26.41
N SER A 208 -17.89 -2.98 -27.04
CA SER A 208 -17.63 -1.58 -27.38
C SER A 208 -17.46 -0.73 -26.11
N GLU A 209 -16.85 0.45 -26.23
CA GLU A 209 -16.75 1.39 -25.11
C GLU A 209 -18.13 1.79 -24.57
N GLU A 210 -19.09 2.03 -25.46
CA GLU A 210 -20.46 2.40 -25.10
C GLU A 210 -21.15 1.27 -24.33
N ALA A 211 -21.03 0.03 -24.79
CA ALA A 211 -21.60 -1.13 -24.10
C ALA A 211 -20.96 -1.36 -22.72
N ALA A 212 -19.63 -1.19 -22.61
CA ALA A 212 -18.96 -1.29 -21.32
C ALA A 212 -19.41 -0.19 -20.34
N ARG A 213 -19.58 1.06 -20.80
CA ARG A 213 -20.09 2.17 -19.98
C ARG A 213 -21.51 1.90 -19.51
N ALA A 214 -22.37 1.39 -20.38
CA ALA A 214 -23.74 1.00 -20.03
C ALA A 214 -23.75 -0.12 -18.98
N ALA A 215 -22.90 -1.13 -19.12
CA ALA A 215 -22.76 -2.22 -18.14
C ALA A 215 -22.19 -1.75 -16.80
N ALA A 216 -21.26 -0.80 -16.80
CA ALA A 216 -20.65 -0.26 -15.59
C ALA A 216 -21.53 0.76 -14.84
N ALA A 217 -22.47 1.42 -15.53
CA ALA A 217 -23.26 2.52 -14.98
C ALA A 217 -23.96 2.21 -13.64
N PRO A 218 -24.60 1.05 -13.42
CA PRO A 218 -25.21 0.73 -12.12
C PRO A 218 -24.18 0.64 -10.99
N VAL A 219 -23.01 0.07 -11.27
CA VAL A 219 -21.93 -0.07 -10.29
C VAL A 219 -21.33 1.29 -9.94
N LEU A 220 -21.09 2.14 -10.95
CA LEU A 220 -20.60 3.50 -10.74
C LEU A 220 -21.58 4.36 -9.93
N ALA A 221 -22.88 4.24 -10.18
CA ALA A 221 -23.92 4.91 -9.39
C ALA A 221 -23.99 4.41 -7.95
N ALA A 222 -23.85 3.09 -7.74
CA ALA A 222 -23.83 2.53 -6.39
C ALA A 222 -22.57 2.93 -5.60
N ALA A 223 -21.44 3.11 -6.29
CA ALA A 223 -20.19 3.65 -5.73
C ALA A 223 -20.21 5.19 -5.57
N GLY A 224 -21.24 5.89 -6.06
CA GLY A 224 -21.40 7.34 -5.94
C GLY A 224 -20.47 8.15 -6.86
N VAL A 225 -20.09 7.58 -8.01
CA VAL A 225 -19.17 8.19 -8.99
C VAL A 225 -19.78 8.27 -10.40
N GLU A 226 -21.10 8.19 -10.54
CA GLU A 226 -21.80 8.21 -11.83
C GLU A 226 -21.59 9.50 -12.64
N GLY A 227 -21.36 10.64 -11.97
CA GLY A 227 -21.07 11.93 -12.59
C GLY A 227 -19.62 12.11 -13.03
N ALA A 228 -18.74 11.15 -12.74
CA ALA A 228 -17.34 11.19 -13.11
C ALA A 228 -17.14 11.07 -14.62
N LYS A 229 -16.06 11.68 -15.13
CA LYS A 229 -15.61 11.42 -16.49
C LYS A 229 -15.12 9.97 -16.56
N GLN A 230 -15.70 9.21 -17.49
CA GLN A 230 -15.38 7.80 -17.66
C GLN A 230 -14.37 7.61 -18.80
N ASP A 231 -13.39 6.73 -18.63
CA ASP A 231 -12.46 6.24 -19.65
C ASP A 231 -12.65 4.73 -19.84
N ALA A 232 -13.00 4.30 -21.06
CA ALA A 232 -13.23 2.90 -21.40
C ALA A 232 -12.24 2.38 -22.47
N ARG A 233 -11.15 3.12 -22.73
CA ARG A 233 -10.20 2.79 -23.81
C ARG A 233 -9.38 1.53 -23.50
N LEU A 234 -9.15 1.24 -22.22
CA LEU A 234 -8.31 0.14 -21.77
C LEU A 234 -8.98 -1.23 -22.00
N THR A 235 -8.26 -2.14 -22.65
CA THR A 235 -8.65 -3.53 -22.87
C THR A 235 -7.56 -4.49 -22.40
N GLN A 236 -7.97 -5.60 -21.81
CA GLN A 236 -7.11 -6.72 -21.41
C GLN A 236 -7.72 -8.01 -21.97
N GLY A 237 -7.23 -8.44 -23.15
CA GLY A 237 -7.87 -9.52 -23.90
C GLY A 237 -9.33 -9.19 -24.23
N ALA A 238 -10.26 -10.06 -23.80
CA ALA A 238 -11.70 -9.89 -23.97
C ALA A 238 -12.35 -8.91 -22.96
N VAL A 239 -11.60 -8.43 -21.96
CA VAL A 239 -12.12 -7.58 -20.90
C VAL A 239 -11.88 -6.12 -21.24
N ARG A 240 -12.92 -5.29 -21.17
CA ARG A 240 -12.80 -3.82 -21.22
C ARG A 240 -12.88 -3.25 -19.82
N VAL A 241 -12.01 -2.28 -19.50
CA VAL A 241 -12.01 -1.61 -18.21
C VAL A 241 -12.60 -0.21 -18.37
N VAL A 242 -13.63 0.09 -17.58
CA VAL A 242 -14.19 1.45 -17.41
C VAL A 242 -13.61 2.03 -16.13
N ALA A 243 -12.79 3.07 -16.26
CA ALA A 243 -12.27 3.86 -15.14
C ALA A 243 -13.07 5.15 -14.98
N ALA A 244 -13.36 5.54 -13.74
CA ALA A 244 -14.10 6.75 -13.40
C ALA A 244 -13.41 7.47 -12.25
N ASP A 245 -12.87 8.65 -12.53
CA ASP A 245 -12.24 9.53 -11.53
C ASP A 245 -13.26 10.57 -11.04
N PRO A 246 -13.67 10.55 -9.75
CA PRO A 246 -14.67 11.46 -9.24
C PRO A 246 -14.20 12.92 -9.20
N VAL A 247 -15.16 13.84 -9.15
CA VAL A 247 -14.91 15.25 -8.85
C VAL A 247 -15.17 15.46 -7.36
N VAL A 248 -14.14 15.88 -6.62
CA VAL A 248 -14.23 16.10 -5.17
C VAL A 248 -14.16 17.59 -4.90
N GLY A 249 -15.24 18.15 -4.36
CA GLY A 249 -15.36 19.60 -4.08
C GLY A 249 -15.10 20.49 -5.29
N GLY A 250 -15.50 20.04 -6.49
CA GLY A 250 -15.32 20.77 -7.75
C GLY A 250 -13.97 20.56 -8.43
N LEU A 251 -13.05 19.82 -7.82
CA LEU A 251 -11.73 19.52 -8.38
C LEU A 251 -11.68 18.09 -8.95
N PRO A 252 -11.15 17.89 -10.17
CA PRO A 252 -10.96 16.55 -10.72
C PRO A 252 -9.89 15.80 -9.93
N THR A 253 -10.08 14.49 -9.74
CA THR A 253 -9.05 13.63 -9.14
C THR A 253 -8.24 12.89 -10.21
N GLN A 254 -6.98 12.57 -9.92
CA GLN A 254 -6.18 11.61 -10.68
C GLN A 254 -5.65 10.54 -9.73
N GLY A 255 -5.83 9.26 -10.08
CA GLY A 255 -5.39 8.14 -9.25
C GLY A 255 -6.33 7.80 -8.08
N TRP A 256 -7.53 8.36 -8.07
CA TRP A 256 -8.61 8.03 -7.13
C TRP A 256 -9.80 7.40 -7.87
N SER A 257 -9.50 6.46 -8.76
CA SER A 257 -10.47 5.92 -9.72
C SER A 257 -11.28 4.76 -9.16
N THR A 258 -12.57 4.71 -9.47
CA THR A 258 -13.31 3.43 -9.50
C THR A 258 -13.08 2.77 -10.86
N LYS A 259 -12.79 1.46 -10.86
CA LYS A 259 -12.58 0.68 -12.08
C LYS A 259 -13.57 -0.48 -12.15
N VAL A 260 -14.18 -0.68 -13.32
CA VAL A 260 -15.12 -1.77 -13.59
C VAL A 260 -14.65 -2.54 -14.83
N SER A 261 -14.39 -3.82 -14.65
CA SER A 261 -13.96 -4.76 -15.69
C SER A 261 -15.18 -5.49 -16.26
N VAL A 262 -15.42 -5.32 -17.56
CA VAL A 262 -16.56 -5.87 -18.30
C VAL A 262 -16.06 -6.92 -19.29
N GLY A 263 -16.57 -8.14 -19.19
CA GLY A 263 -16.25 -9.24 -20.10
C GLY A 263 -16.78 -9.01 -21.52
N GLY A 264 -16.35 -9.84 -22.47
CA GLY A 264 -16.80 -9.78 -23.87
C GLY A 264 -18.29 -10.07 -24.06
N ASP A 265 -18.94 -10.65 -23.05
CA ASP A 265 -20.39 -10.89 -22.98
C ASP A 265 -21.18 -9.71 -22.36
N GLY A 266 -20.49 -8.65 -21.93
CA GLY A 266 -21.09 -7.49 -21.26
C GLY A 266 -21.28 -7.66 -19.74
N THR A 267 -20.86 -8.78 -19.16
CA THR A 267 -20.98 -9.02 -17.72
C THR A 267 -19.87 -8.33 -16.94
N VAL A 268 -20.17 -7.74 -15.78
CA VAL A 268 -19.13 -7.24 -14.86
C VAL A 268 -18.40 -8.42 -14.23
N VAL A 269 -17.12 -8.57 -14.54
CA VAL A 269 -16.27 -9.69 -14.08
C VAL A 269 -15.36 -9.30 -12.90
N GLY A 270 -15.09 -8.01 -12.73
CA GLY A 270 -14.37 -7.47 -11.59
C GLY A 270 -14.61 -5.97 -11.45
N ALA A 271 -14.45 -5.43 -10.25
CA ALA A 271 -14.52 -3.99 -10.01
C ALA A 271 -13.83 -3.62 -8.69
N ASN A 272 -13.29 -2.42 -8.60
CA ASN A 272 -12.66 -1.94 -7.37
C ASN A 272 -12.76 -0.41 -7.25
N GLY A 273 -12.68 0.10 -6.03
CA GLY A 273 -12.71 1.54 -5.78
C GLY A 273 -12.79 1.88 -4.30
N GLU A 274 -13.29 3.08 -4.03
CA GLU A 274 -13.48 3.65 -2.69
C GLU A 274 -14.95 4.00 -2.50
N LEU A 275 -15.55 3.67 -1.35
CA LEU A 275 -16.99 3.82 -1.13
C LEU A 275 -17.35 5.07 -0.31
N LYS A 276 -16.42 5.57 0.53
CA LYS A 276 -16.62 6.82 1.28
C LYS A 276 -15.99 7.98 0.54
N ALA A 277 -16.81 8.99 0.28
CA ALA A 277 -16.34 10.26 -0.26
C ALA A 277 -15.39 10.96 0.73
N PRO A 278 -14.24 11.47 0.28
CA PRO A 278 -13.35 12.30 1.09
C PRO A 278 -14.05 13.59 1.58
N ALA A 279 -13.79 13.99 2.82
CA ALA A 279 -14.36 15.20 3.43
C ALA A 279 -13.32 16.33 3.44
N ARG A 280 -13.74 17.57 3.17
CA ARG A 280 -12.83 18.73 3.20
C ARG A 280 -12.21 18.87 4.59
N ALA A 281 -10.89 18.93 4.65
CA ALA A 281 -10.12 18.89 5.89
C ALA A 281 -9.38 20.19 6.19
N GLY A 282 -8.96 20.93 5.16
CA GLY A 282 -8.19 22.15 5.33
C GLY A 282 -7.88 22.84 4.00
N GLU A 283 -6.97 23.80 4.07
CA GLU A 283 -6.42 24.54 2.94
C GLU A 283 -4.90 24.37 2.93
N GLN A 284 -4.34 24.19 1.74
CA GLN A 284 -2.91 24.07 1.53
C GLN A 284 -2.47 25.15 0.55
N GLN A 285 -1.35 25.83 0.85
CA GLN A 285 -0.76 26.78 -0.09
C GLN A 285 -0.28 26.03 -1.32
N VAL A 286 -0.53 26.59 -2.51
CA VAL A 286 -0.18 25.94 -3.77
C VAL A 286 0.73 26.79 -4.64
N VAL A 287 1.55 26.11 -5.45
CA VAL A 287 2.37 26.74 -6.49
C VAL A 287 1.63 26.85 -7.82
N GLY A 288 2.13 27.71 -8.70
CA GLY A 288 1.69 27.83 -10.10
C GLY A 288 1.94 26.57 -10.93
N ALA A 289 1.16 26.38 -12.00
CA ALA A 289 1.32 25.26 -12.93
C ALA A 289 2.71 25.23 -13.60
N VAL A 290 3.31 26.40 -13.86
CA VAL A 290 4.66 26.52 -14.42
C VAL A 290 5.71 25.95 -13.47
N GLU A 291 5.62 26.32 -12.19
CA GLU A 291 6.54 25.83 -11.16
C GLU A 291 6.35 24.33 -10.92
N ALA A 292 5.10 23.86 -10.86
CA ALA A 292 4.82 22.43 -10.75
C ALA A 292 5.36 21.63 -11.95
N LEU A 293 5.25 22.15 -13.18
CA LEU A 293 5.83 21.49 -14.36
C LEU A 293 7.36 21.42 -14.28
N ALA A 294 8.01 22.47 -13.76
CA ALA A 294 9.44 22.47 -13.52
C ALA A 294 9.84 21.37 -12.50
N ARG A 295 9.13 21.29 -11.36
CA ARG A 295 9.35 20.24 -10.35
C ARG A 295 9.11 18.83 -10.90
N LEU A 296 8.15 18.66 -11.81
CA LEU A 296 7.90 17.39 -12.50
C LEU A 296 9.10 16.99 -13.36
N ASN A 297 9.62 17.92 -14.17
CA ASN A 297 10.79 17.69 -15.02
C ASN A 297 12.07 17.41 -14.21
N GLU A 298 12.25 18.08 -13.07
CA GLU A 298 13.38 17.82 -12.16
C GLU A 298 13.35 16.38 -11.61
N LYS A 299 12.16 15.86 -11.27
CA LYS A 299 11.98 14.47 -10.82
C LYS A 299 12.19 13.45 -11.95
N SER A 300 11.73 13.76 -13.16
CA SER A 300 11.86 12.89 -14.33
C SER A 300 13.26 12.88 -14.96
N GLY A 301 14.11 13.85 -14.62
CA GLY A 301 15.44 14.01 -15.22
C GLY A 301 16.46 12.92 -14.86
N GLY A 302 16.18 12.09 -13.84
CA GLY A 302 17.19 11.22 -13.24
C GLY A 302 18.30 12.05 -12.60
N GLY A 303 18.80 11.63 -11.44
CA GLY A 303 20.01 12.28 -10.91
C GLY A 303 21.10 12.24 -11.98
N SER A 304 21.91 13.30 -12.09
CA SER A 304 23.14 13.35 -12.88
C SER A 304 24.23 12.37 -12.40
N GLY A 305 23.84 11.33 -11.66
CA GLY A 305 24.69 10.23 -11.28
C GLY A 305 24.86 9.31 -12.48
N ASN A 306 26.11 8.98 -12.80
CA ASN A 306 26.40 7.84 -13.67
C ASN A 306 25.52 6.67 -13.24
N PRO A 307 24.83 5.97 -14.17
CA PRO A 307 24.24 4.69 -13.85
C PRO A 307 25.35 3.84 -13.24
N GLU A 308 25.24 3.49 -11.96
CA GLU A 308 26.10 2.45 -11.43
C GLU A 308 25.85 1.21 -12.30
N PRO A 309 26.92 0.51 -12.74
CA PRO A 309 26.75 -0.65 -13.59
C PRO A 309 25.73 -1.58 -12.93
N SER A 310 24.71 -2.00 -13.67
CA SER A 310 23.77 -3.01 -13.20
C SER A 310 24.59 -4.26 -12.89
N GLY A 311 24.93 -4.44 -11.61
CA GLY A 311 25.76 -5.55 -11.16
C GLY A 311 25.07 -6.84 -11.57
N CYS A 312 25.73 -7.62 -12.42
CA CYS A 312 25.26 -8.93 -12.79
C CYS A 312 25.14 -9.74 -11.50
N ALA A 313 23.92 -10.08 -11.10
CA ALA A 313 23.71 -10.96 -9.95
C ALA A 313 24.30 -12.33 -10.33
N SER A 314 25.51 -12.63 -9.84
CA SER A 314 26.07 -13.98 -9.94
C SER A 314 25.29 -14.89 -8.99
N ALA A 315 24.82 -16.04 -9.46
CA ALA A 315 24.17 -17.02 -8.63
C ALA A 315 25.11 -17.43 -7.47
N VAL A 316 24.65 -17.26 -6.23
CA VAL A 316 25.37 -17.76 -5.05
C VAL A 316 24.99 -19.23 -4.88
N PRO A 317 25.94 -20.18 -4.84
CA PRO A 317 25.61 -21.60 -4.68
C PRO A 317 24.91 -21.85 -3.33
N LEU A 318 23.86 -22.68 -3.37
CA LEU A 318 23.04 -23.04 -2.20
C LEU A 318 23.81 -23.84 -1.12
N THR A 319 25.03 -24.29 -1.40
CA THR A 319 25.96 -24.91 -0.44
C THR A 319 27.38 -24.43 -0.69
N ALA A 320 28.14 -24.22 0.40
CA ALA A 320 29.49 -23.64 0.37
C ALA A 320 30.54 -24.49 -0.38
N ASP A 321 30.28 -25.79 -0.59
CA ASP A 321 31.24 -26.75 -1.17
C ASP A 321 30.85 -27.26 -2.57
N ALA A 322 29.82 -26.69 -3.21
CA ALA A 322 29.49 -27.04 -4.59
C ALA A 322 30.30 -26.17 -5.57
N PRO A 323 31.19 -26.74 -6.41
CA PRO A 323 31.82 -25.97 -7.46
C PRO A 323 30.75 -25.45 -8.43
N ALA A 324 30.82 -24.18 -8.77
CA ALA A 324 29.89 -23.56 -9.73
C ALA A 324 29.93 -24.33 -11.05
N ALA A 325 28.87 -25.09 -11.33
CA ALA A 325 28.73 -25.82 -12.57
C ALA A 325 28.27 -24.84 -13.67
N GLY A 326 29.14 -24.62 -14.66
CA GLY A 326 28.82 -23.91 -15.90
C GLY A 326 29.85 -22.85 -16.25
N THR A 327 30.77 -23.19 -17.16
CA THR A 327 31.68 -22.23 -17.82
C THR A 327 31.00 -21.42 -18.93
N ASP A 328 29.68 -21.48 -19.05
CA ASP A 328 28.93 -20.60 -19.94
C ASP A 328 28.62 -19.29 -19.22
N THR A 329 29.68 -18.52 -18.97
CA THR A 329 29.51 -17.09 -18.72
C THR A 329 28.90 -16.49 -19.99
N VAL A 330 27.58 -16.31 -20.00
CA VAL A 330 26.93 -15.33 -20.89
C VAL A 330 27.76 -14.06 -20.71
N PRO A 331 28.34 -13.47 -21.78
CA PRO A 331 29.18 -12.30 -21.61
C PRO A 331 28.31 -11.21 -20.99
N CYS A 332 28.52 -10.95 -19.70
CA CYS A 332 27.87 -9.84 -19.05
C CYS A 332 28.54 -8.60 -19.62
N ASN A 333 27.85 -7.87 -20.50
CA ASN A 333 28.42 -6.66 -21.07
C ASN A 333 28.49 -5.61 -19.95
N PRO A 334 29.68 -5.26 -19.44
CA PRO A 334 29.82 -4.30 -18.35
C PRO A 334 29.71 -2.85 -18.85
N GLU A 335 29.60 -2.65 -20.16
CA GLU A 335 29.43 -1.32 -20.73
C GLU A 335 28.08 -0.74 -20.31
N PRO A 336 28.05 0.49 -19.76
CA PRO A 336 26.82 1.21 -19.56
C PRO A 336 26.09 1.26 -20.91
N ARG A 337 24.88 0.67 -20.96
CA ARG A 337 24.04 0.82 -22.15
C ARG A 337 23.90 2.32 -22.42
N PRO A 338 24.16 2.80 -23.65
CA PRO A 338 24.00 4.22 -23.96
C PRO A 338 22.61 4.67 -23.52
N MET A 339 22.54 5.62 -22.59
CA MET A 339 21.25 6.14 -22.14
C MET A 339 20.58 6.80 -23.34
N LYS A 340 19.34 6.39 -23.61
CA LYS A 340 18.54 7.03 -24.66
C LYS A 340 18.36 8.51 -24.27
N PRO A 341 18.52 9.47 -25.21
CA PRO A 341 18.27 10.86 -24.90
C PRO A 341 16.83 11.03 -24.37
N PRO A 342 16.61 11.97 -23.45
CA PRO A 342 15.30 12.16 -22.87
C PRO A 342 14.28 12.51 -23.95
N ARG A 343 13.12 11.86 -23.93
CA ARG A 343 12.06 12.17 -24.88
C ARG A 343 11.29 13.39 -24.41
N THR A 344 10.91 14.26 -25.35
CA THR A 344 10.07 15.42 -25.05
C THR A 344 8.61 15.07 -25.29
N GLU A 345 7.76 15.36 -24.33
CA GLU A 345 6.32 15.21 -24.43
C GLU A 345 5.62 16.57 -24.31
N THR A 346 4.58 16.78 -25.10
CA THR A 346 3.90 18.09 -25.21
C THR A 346 2.73 18.17 -24.26
N VAL A 347 2.73 19.15 -23.36
CA VAL A 347 1.63 19.46 -22.45
C VAL A 347 0.69 20.44 -23.11
N ARG A 348 -0.54 20.00 -23.39
CA ARG A 348 -1.60 20.75 -24.09
C ARG A 348 -2.52 21.52 -23.15
N GLY A 349 -2.43 21.26 -21.85
CA GLY A 349 -3.26 21.90 -20.84
C GLY A 349 -2.87 21.50 -19.44
N ALA A 350 -3.32 22.28 -18.47
CA ALA A 350 -3.20 21.94 -17.06
C ALA A 350 -4.46 22.41 -16.32
N VAL A 351 -4.87 21.62 -15.34
CA VAL A 351 -5.94 21.99 -14.40
C VAL A 351 -5.48 21.70 -12.98
N LEU A 352 -5.92 22.54 -12.04
CA LEU A 352 -5.75 22.24 -10.63
C LEU A 352 -6.76 21.16 -10.25
N GLY A 353 -6.26 20.07 -9.67
CA GLY A 353 -7.02 18.90 -9.27
C GLY A 353 -6.49 18.33 -7.96
N LEU A 354 -6.76 17.05 -7.75
CA LEU A 354 -6.45 16.33 -6.52
C LEU A 354 -5.78 14.99 -6.84
N VAL A 355 -4.83 14.59 -6.00
CA VAL A 355 -4.20 13.25 -6.05
C VAL A 355 -4.14 12.63 -4.65
N PRO A 356 -4.01 11.29 -4.54
CA PRO A 356 -3.69 10.65 -3.27
C PRO A 356 -2.43 11.25 -2.66
N GLY A 357 -2.51 11.59 -1.37
CA GLY A 357 -1.39 12.15 -0.61
C GLY A 357 -1.64 12.07 0.89
N THR A 358 -0.86 12.83 1.65
CA THR A 358 -0.95 12.84 3.12
C THR A 358 -1.65 14.11 3.58
N VAL A 359 -2.71 13.96 4.39
CA VAL A 359 -3.45 15.04 5.03
C VAL A 359 -3.47 14.76 6.53
N ASN A 360 -2.92 15.67 7.34
CA ASN A 360 -2.83 15.53 8.80
C ASN A 360 -2.18 14.20 9.26
N GLY A 361 -1.18 13.71 8.52
CA GLY A 361 -0.46 12.47 8.84
C GLY A 361 -1.18 11.17 8.43
N ALA A 362 -2.35 11.26 7.79
CA ALA A 362 -3.09 10.12 7.25
C ALA A 362 -3.28 10.25 5.74
N GLN A 363 -3.68 9.15 5.08
CA GLN A 363 -4.01 9.18 3.66
C GLN A 363 -5.21 10.11 3.40
N GLY A 364 -5.14 10.88 2.33
CA GLY A 364 -6.18 11.79 1.87
C GLY A 364 -5.95 12.21 0.43
N LEU A 365 -6.61 13.30 0.02
CA LEU A 365 -6.39 13.95 -1.25
C LEU A 365 -5.76 15.33 -1.04
N VAL A 366 -4.69 15.59 -1.78
CA VAL A 366 -3.94 16.85 -1.76
C VAL A 366 -4.02 17.56 -3.11
N PRO A 367 -3.96 18.90 -3.15
CA PRO A 367 -3.90 19.66 -4.40
C PRO A 367 -2.75 19.23 -5.31
N ALA A 368 -3.03 19.11 -6.61
CA ALA A 368 -2.05 18.78 -7.63
C ALA A 368 -2.38 19.43 -8.96
N TRP A 369 -1.36 19.72 -9.76
CA TRP A 369 -1.53 20.08 -11.16
C TRP A 369 -1.62 18.83 -12.01
N LEU A 370 -2.71 18.71 -12.76
CA LEU A 370 -2.97 17.63 -13.71
C LEU A 370 -2.67 18.15 -15.12
N PHE A 371 -1.56 17.69 -15.70
CA PHE A 371 -1.09 18.07 -17.02
C PHE A 371 -1.63 17.11 -18.08
N GLU A 372 -2.37 17.64 -19.06
CA GLU A 372 -2.81 16.86 -20.23
C GLU A 372 -1.67 16.80 -21.24
N VAL A 373 -1.17 15.60 -21.48
CA VAL A 373 -0.08 15.32 -22.40
C VAL A 373 -0.64 14.84 -23.75
N ALA A 374 -0.05 15.32 -24.84
CA ALA A 374 -0.37 14.88 -26.19
C ALA A 374 -0.01 13.42 -26.41
N GLY A 375 -0.90 12.69 -27.08
CA GLY A 375 -0.58 11.36 -27.57
C GLY A 375 0.48 11.44 -28.68
N GLN A 376 1.28 10.39 -28.81
CA GLN A 376 2.29 10.27 -29.86
C GLN A 376 1.88 9.19 -30.87
N GLY A 377 2.25 9.37 -32.15
CA GLY A 377 2.06 8.36 -33.19
C GLY A 377 0.60 7.95 -33.44
N GLY A 378 -0.36 8.85 -33.21
CA GLY A 378 -1.80 8.55 -33.32
C GLY A 378 -2.41 7.85 -32.10
N GLY A 379 -1.60 7.61 -31.05
CA GLY A 379 -2.09 7.11 -29.77
C GLY A 379 -2.87 8.16 -28.96
N PRO A 380 -3.64 7.73 -27.96
CA PRO A 380 -4.33 8.64 -27.05
C PRO A 380 -3.37 9.48 -26.20
N GLY A 381 -3.77 10.70 -25.87
CA GLY A 381 -3.14 11.47 -24.80
C GLY A 381 -3.37 10.87 -23.42
N HIS A 382 -2.57 11.30 -22.45
CA HIS A 382 -2.64 10.87 -21.06
C HIS A 382 -2.46 12.05 -20.11
N THR A 383 -2.71 11.82 -18.82
CA THR A 383 -2.56 12.83 -17.77
C THR A 383 -1.38 12.47 -16.88
N VAL A 384 -0.54 13.45 -16.57
CA VAL A 384 0.52 13.34 -15.55
C VAL A 384 0.22 14.33 -14.44
N ALA A 385 0.38 13.90 -13.19
CA ALA A 385 0.06 14.72 -12.03
C ALA A 385 1.33 15.10 -11.26
N GLN A 386 1.36 16.33 -10.76
CA GLN A 386 2.38 16.80 -9.82
C GLN A 386 1.71 17.45 -8.61
N PRO A 387 1.99 16.99 -7.37
CA PRO A 387 1.53 17.68 -6.17
C PRO A 387 1.88 19.16 -6.17
N ALA A 388 0.91 20.01 -5.82
CA ALA A 388 0.99 21.45 -5.99
C ALA A 388 1.43 22.18 -4.70
N ALA A 389 1.82 21.46 -3.65
CA ALA A 389 2.22 22.02 -2.36
C ALA A 389 3.28 23.14 -2.52
N ALA A 390 3.06 24.31 -1.92
CA ALA A 390 4.03 25.42 -1.92
C ALA A 390 5.40 24.97 -1.40
N GLN A 391 5.38 24.30 -0.26
CA GLN A 391 6.51 23.58 0.28
C GLN A 391 6.37 22.11 -0.13
N GLU A 392 7.40 21.52 -0.72
CA GLU A 392 7.38 20.07 -0.92
C GLU A 392 7.29 19.41 0.45
N ASP A 393 6.24 18.62 0.67
CA ASP A 393 6.12 17.75 1.84
C ASP A 393 7.26 16.73 1.76
N THR A 394 8.43 17.13 2.24
CA THR A 394 9.44 16.18 2.67
C THR A 394 8.77 15.44 3.83
N PRO A 395 8.67 14.10 3.82
CA PRO A 395 8.19 13.35 4.98
C PRO A 395 9.15 13.61 6.15
N GLY A 396 8.85 14.66 6.90
CA GLY A 396 9.76 15.27 7.86
C GLY A 396 9.13 16.56 8.35
N PRO A 397 8.61 16.62 9.58
CA PRO A 397 8.13 17.88 10.14
C PRO A 397 9.21 18.96 10.05
N ALA A 398 8.78 20.19 9.74
CA ALA A 398 9.61 21.39 9.72
C ALA A 398 10.24 21.69 11.10
N ASP A 399 9.65 21.13 12.16
CA ASP A 399 10.28 20.93 13.45
C ASP A 399 11.02 19.59 13.39
N GLY A 400 12.35 19.56 13.58
CA GLY A 400 13.16 18.35 13.43
C GLY A 400 12.47 17.06 13.91
N ARG A 401 12.59 15.99 13.11
CA ARG A 401 11.95 14.69 13.37
C ARG A 401 12.23 14.27 14.81
N THR A 402 11.22 13.83 15.55
CA THR A 402 11.47 13.29 16.90
C THR A 402 11.62 11.79 16.85
N VAL A 403 12.58 11.24 17.61
CA VAL A 403 12.78 9.79 17.73
C VAL A 403 12.40 9.34 19.14
N PRO A 404 11.73 8.18 19.28
CA PRO A 404 11.37 7.66 20.60
C PRO A 404 12.61 7.10 21.30
N GLY A 405 12.74 7.40 22.59
CA GLY A 405 13.63 6.64 23.48
C GLY A 405 13.10 5.23 23.72
N PHE A 406 13.98 4.28 24.03
CA PHE A 406 13.58 2.94 24.48
C PHE A 406 14.06 2.61 25.90
N SER A 407 15.03 3.34 26.44
CA SER A 407 15.46 3.20 27.84
C SER A 407 16.19 4.46 28.34
N TYR A 408 16.42 4.54 29.64
CA TYR A 408 17.27 5.57 30.23
C TYR A 408 18.16 5.01 31.35
N ALA A 409 19.26 5.71 31.60
CA ALA A 409 20.11 5.55 32.78
C ALA A 409 20.34 6.92 33.42
N GLU A 410 20.36 6.97 34.74
CA GLU A 410 20.63 8.19 35.50
C GLU A 410 21.83 8.05 36.43
N ALA A 411 22.56 9.17 36.57
CA ALA A 411 23.64 9.34 37.52
C ALA A 411 23.57 10.76 38.08
N ASP A 412 23.16 10.89 39.35
CA ASP A 412 22.87 12.16 40.01
C ASP A 412 21.85 13.02 39.23
N ARG A 413 22.34 14.07 38.57
CA ARG A 413 21.57 14.99 37.73
C ARG A 413 21.72 14.71 36.24
N LYS A 414 22.52 13.72 35.85
CA LYS A 414 22.67 13.33 34.45
C LYS A 414 21.64 12.27 34.10
N LEU A 415 20.84 12.56 33.09
CA LEU A 415 19.90 11.61 32.51
C LEU A 415 20.38 11.27 31.10
N THR A 416 20.77 10.02 30.90
CA THR A 416 21.17 9.48 29.59
C THR A 416 19.99 8.71 29.01
N VAL A 417 19.55 9.09 27.81
CA VAL A 417 18.45 8.44 27.10
C VAL A 417 19.01 7.66 25.92
N ASN A 418 18.58 6.41 25.76
CA ASN A 418 18.98 5.52 24.67
C ASN A 418 17.86 5.43 23.63
N PHE A 419 18.22 5.51 22.36
CA PHE A 419 17.30 5.57 21.24
C PHE A 419 17.94 4.98 19.97
N TRP A 420 17.11 4.65 18.99
CA TRP A 420 17.56 4.27 17.66
C TRP A 420 17.71 5.52 16.79
N GLY A 421 18.90 5.75 16.25
CA GLY A 421 19.22 6.91 15.41
C GLY A 421 19.95 6.54 14.13
N SER A 422 19.87 7.40 13.12
CA SER A 422 20.61 7.30 11.87
C SER A 422 21.97 8.02 11.98
N PRO A 423 23.06 7.45 11.40
CA PRO A 423 24.35 8.13 11.34
C PRO A 423 24.32 9.41 10.48
N CYS A 424 23.31 9.58 9.63
CA CYS A 424 23.14 10.74 8.76
C CYS A 424 22.57 11.97 9.48
N SER A 425 22.18 11.84 10.75
CA SER A 425 21.57 12.90 11.53
C SER A 425 22.41 13.31 12.74
N THR A 426 22.07 14.44 13.31
CA THR A 426 22.51 14.91 14.62
C THR A 426 21.33 14.89 15.57
N TYR A 427 21.59 14.64 16.86
CA TYR A 427 20.56 14.42 17.86
C TYR A 427 20.72 15.38 19.04
N ALA A 428 19.62 15.98 19.48
CA ALA A 428 19.55 16.80 20.68
C ALA A 428 18.49 16.26 21.63
N VAL A 429 18.81 16.15 22.92
CA VAL A 429 17.86 15.74 23.97
C VAL A 429 17.51 16.95 24.83
N GLU A 430 16.22 17.22 24.94
CA GLU A 430 15.67 18.20 25.87
C GLU A 430 14.92 17.49 26.99
N ALA A 431 15.05 17.99 28.23
CA ALA A 431 14.27 17.53 29.37
C ALA A 431 13.40 18.67 29.90
N ARG A 432 12.11 18.37 30.14
CA ARG A 432 11.19 19.23 30.87
C ARG A 432 10.83 18.57 32.19
N GLU A 433 11.31 19.15 33.28
CA GLU A 433 11.04 18.65 34.62
C GLU A 433 9.68 19.12 35.13
N GLN A 434 8.88 18.17 35.59
CA GLN A 434 7.61 18.36 36.26
C GLN A 434 7.69 17.74 37.66
N ALA A 435 6.64 17.93 38.46
CA ALA A 435 6.61 17.45 39.85
C ALA A 435 6.77 15.92 39.94
N GLU A 436 6.11 15.16 39.06
CA GLU A 436 6.06 13.69 39.12
C GLU A 436 6.80 13.00 37.96
N SER A 437 7.24 13.77 36.95
CA SER A 437 7.85 13.24 35.74
C SER A 437 8.88 14.17 35.13
N VAL A 438 9.78 13.58 34.34
CA VAL A 438 10.70 14.28 33.46
C VAL A 438 10.36 13.88 32.04
N MET A 439 9.82 14.83 31.26
CA MET A 439 9.52 14.59 29.84
C MET A 439 10.78 14.79 29.02
N VAL A 440 11.15 13.80 28.21
CA VAL A 440 12.32 13.85 27.34
C VAL A 440 11.91 13.94 25.87
N LYS A 441 12.52 14.85 25.11
CA LYS A 441 12.31 14.99 23.67
C LYS A 441 13.65 14.82 22.95
N ILE A 442 13.73 13.88 22.02
CA ILE A 442 14.92 13.62 21.22
C ILE A 442 14.65 14.14 19.80
N THR A 443 15.40 15.14 19.38
CA THR A 443 15.23 15.80 18.07
C THR A 443 16.33 15.35 17.12
N ASP A 444 15.93 14.76 15.99
CA ASP A 444 16.74 14.36 14.85
C ASP A 444 16.81 15.52 13.84
N THR A 445 18.04 15.95 13.53
CA THR A 445 18.33 16.93 12.50
C THR A 445 19.22 16.32 11.41
N PRO A 446 18.72 16.15 10.16
CA PRO A 446 19.51 15.64 9.05
C PRO A 446 20.76 16.50 8.81
N LYS A 447 21.94 15.86 8.68
CA LYS A 447 23.18 16.58 8.35
C LYS A 447 23.17 17.15 6.93
N LYS A 448 22.45 16.48 6.01
CA LYS A 448 22.33 16.87 4.60
C LYS A 448 20.87 16.70 4.16
N PRO A 449 20.04 17.74 4.26
CA PRO A 449 18.65 17.71 3.80
C PRO A 449 18.57 17.28 2.32
N GLY A 450 17.63 16.40 1.98
CA GLY A 450 17.39 15.93 0.60
C GLY A 450 18.31 14.82 0.10
N GLN A 451 19.37 14.43 0.83
CA GLN A 451 20.20 13.30 0.46
C GLN A 451 19.62 11.99 1.01
N ALA A 452 19.51 10.96 0.16
CA ALA A 452 19.13 9.61 0.60
C ALA A 452 20.14 9.10 1.66
N CYS A 453 19.62 8.67 2.81
CA CYS A 453 20.41 8.01 3.84
C CYS A 453 20.12 6.51 3.79
N ILE A 454 21.17 5.69 3.83
CA ILE A 454 21.03 4.25 3.97
C ILE A 454 20.24 3.93 5.26
N MET A 455 19.27 3.00 5.18
CA MET A 455 18.42 2.64 6.31
C MET A 455 19.17 1.79 7.34
N LEU A 456 20.11 2.42 8.06
CA LEU A 456 20.83 1.84 9.19
C LEU A 456 20.46 2.63 10.44
N ALA A 457 19.67 2.00 11.32
CA ALA A 457 19.44 2.48 12.66
C ALA A 457 20.54 1.93 13.58
N GLN A 458 21.24 2.81 14.27
CA GLN A 458 22.23 2.49 15.28
C GLN A 458 21.66 2.81 16.66
N GLU A 459 22.03 2.00 17.64
CA GLU A 459 21.76 2.33 19.03
C GLU A 459 22.65 3.51 19.42
N MET A 460 22.01 4.59 19.86
CA MET A 460 22.67 5.84 20.25
C MET A 460 22.19 6.26 21.62
N SER A 461 23.02 7.01 22.33
CA SER A 461 22.68 7.60 23.61
C SER A 461 23.02 9.07 23.64
N SER A 462 22.24 9.85 24.38
CA SER A 462 22.50 11.27 24.60
C SER A 462 22.10 11.67 26.01
N THR A 463 22.89 12.57 26.60
CA THR A 463 22.78 12.93 28.01
C THR A 463 22.34 14.37 28.16
N VAL A 464 21.37 14.58 29.05
CA VAL A 464 20.91 15.90 29.49
C VAL A 464 21.14 16.07 30.99
N THR A 465 21.44 17.29 31.42
CA THR A 465 21.58 17.61 32.85
C THR A 465 20.27 18.18 33.38
N LEU A 466 19.69 17.52 34.37
CA LEU A 466 18.52 17.96 35.11
C LEU A 466 18.89 19.07 36.12
N GLN A 467 17.94 19.94 36.43
CA GLN A 467 18.02 20.94 37.48
C GLN A 467 18.14 20.26 38.85
N GLN A 468 17.35 19.20 39.08
CA GLN A 468 17.36 18.40 40.30
C GLN A 468 17.58 16.91 39.99
N PRO A 469 18.13 16.11 40.92
CA PRO A 469 18.25 14.66 40.74
C PRO A 469 16.91 14.01 40.39
N LEU A 470 16.91 12.94 39.58
CA LEU A 470 15.67 12.34 39.08
C LEU A 470 14.72 11.90 40.21
N GLY A 471 15.26 11.26 41.26
CA GLY A 471 14.46 10.76 42.39
C GLY A 471 13.45 9.71 41.94
N ASP A 472 12.23 9.77 42.48
CA ASP A 472 11.13 8.85 42.13
C ASP A 472 10.35 9.29 40.88
N ARG A 473 10.75 10.38 40.21
CA ARG A 473 10.05 10.92 39.04
C ARG A 473 10.21 9.99 37.85
N LYS A 474 9.12 9.77 37.13
CA LYS A 474 9.11 8.92 35.92
C LYS A 474 9.70 9.66 34.73
N VAL A 475 10.52 8.99 33.93
CA VAL A 475 10.96 9.50 32.64
C VAL A 475 9.93 9.14 31.58
N VAL A 476 9.39 10.14 30.89
CA VAL A 476 8.35 9.97 29.87
C VAL A 476 8.87 10.50 28.54
N ASP A 477 8.78 9.68 27.50
CA ASP A 477 9.10 10.11 26.14
C ASP A 477 8.01 11.04 25.62
N ALA A 478 8.39 12.28 25.27
CA ALA A 478 7.46 13.32 24.84
C ALA A 478 6.84 13.04 23.45
N THR A 479 7.47 12.17 22.65
CA THR A 479 7.01 11.79 21.31
C THR A 479 5.86 10.78 21.39
N THR A 480 5.98 9.80 22.27
CA THR A 480 5.05 8.67 22.41
C THR A 480 4.11 8.79 23.60
N GLY A 481 4.44 9.66 24.57
CA GLY A 481 3.75 9.76 25.85
C GLY A 481 3.97 8.57 26.78
N LYS A 482 4.88 7.64 26.43
CA LYS A 482 5.11 6.39 27.17
C LYS A 482 6.23 6.55 28.19
N PRO A 483 6.13 5.90 29.37
CA PRO A 483 7.24 5.84 30.30
C PRO A 483 8.40 5.03 29.71
N LEU A 484 9.62 5.53 29.85
CA LEU A 484 10.83 4.80 29.49
C LEU A 484 11.23 3.86 30.63
N PRO A 485 11.63 2.61 30.35
CA PRO A 485 12.21 1.74 31.36
C PRO A 485 13.62 2.21 31.74
N ARG A 486 13.95 2.05 33.02
CA ARG A 486 15.30 2.25 33.54
C ARG A 486 16.17 1.03 33.17
N GLN A 487 17.42 1.26 32.79
CA GLN A 487 18.41 0.20 32.54
C GLN A 487 18.87 -0.51 33.81
#